data_AF-W2D258-F1
#
_entry.id   AF-W2D258-F1
#
_cell.length_a   1.000
_cell.length_b   1.000
_cell.length_c   1.000
_cell.angle_alpha   90.00
_cell.angle_beta   90.00
_cell.angle_gamma   90.00
#
_symmetry.space_group_name_H-M   'P 1'
#
loop_
_entity.id
_entity.type
_entity.pdbx_description
1 polymer ?
#
loop_
_entity_poly.entity_id
_entity_poly.type
_entity_poly.pdbx_seq_one_letter_code
_entity_poly.pdbx_strand_id
1 'polypeptide(L)'
;MKMKRIYVAALLSLSAATLWAQQEMDAYRYSPMDLNGTARSIGMGGAFGALGGDMSAMSHNPAGIAVYRSSELQTTLALTRTDADATWTGVKDSKSLVRMRFDNFSYVGYVPTGYDSGIKAWNFGVAYNRVRDFNRAYHVTGRPTRSLADYAAMRTSTAREQNGRIFGLSEDKLAANSAYNDLTGDWLSVLGYKAGFFGTRYKDLNDVYGSSFGAYNSSGIWTSNSPSQSTMEINESGQIVEYNFSGSMNISDRVFLGATVAVTDITYHLNSAQRDDFGANNYAALQNALETDGSGYSINLGAIIRPIDELRLGVAYNSPKWYRMTDYYYASAQSYSSADAKKPLMSSSTPQDKGSFSYAFRSPDRWIFSLAGVVGQTALLSLDYELTDYRKMRLGNRDDDTYYSDITQQAERDFKVGQTLKLGAEYRVTPQFSMRAGYVWQASPMQGRLTAGGEIFTSGTVTHYSTVGTANTYTVGLGYRFTPNFYVDLACLYRSAAEQLHPFSDLPITDASRHLSALSADVASTQIKTTRTLLTFGYRF
;
A
#
# COMPACT_ATOMS: atom_id res chain seq x y z
N MET A 1 -49.23 13.57 5.11
CA MET A 1 -48.52 12.33 5.48
C MET A 1 -47.79 11.76 4.25
N LYS A 2 -46.50 12.05 4.10
CA LYS A 2 -45.57 11.32 3.23
C LYS A 2 -44.23 11.28 3.97
N MET A 3 -43.81 10.08 4.34
CA MET A 3 -42.52 9.81 4.99
C MET A 3 -41.37 10.18 4.05
N LYS A 4 -40.44 11.02 4.51
CA LYS A 4 -39.08 11.08 4.00
C LYS A 4 -38.14 10.66 5.12
N ARG A 5 -37.70 9.40 5.03
CA ARG A 5 -36.55 8.85 5.74
C ARG A 5 -35.30 9.54 5.18
N ILE A 6 -34.64 10.37 5.99
CA ILE A 6 -33.21 10.65 5.82
C ILE A 6 -32.57 10.00 7.04
N TYR A 7 -32.12 8.77 6.86
CA TYR A 7 -31.16 8.16 7.76
C TYR A 7 -29.86 8.92 7.54
N VAL A 8 -29.54 9.83 8.46
CA VAL A 8 -28.19 10.32 8.64
C VAL A 8 -27.35 9.08 8.93
N ALA A 9 -26.53 8.70 7.95
CA ALA A 9 -25.62 7.58 8.08
C ALA A 9 -24.73 7.85 9.29
N ALA A 10 -24.77 6.92 10.25
CA ALA A 10 -23.96 6.90 11.44
C ALA A 10 -22.49 7.16 11.08
N LEU A 11 -22.00 8.34 11.49
CA LEU A 11 -20.62 8.74 11.47
C LEU A 11 -20.36 9.26 12.87
N LEU A 12 -19.31 8.72 13.50
CA LEU A 12 -18.87 8.93 14.89
C LEU A 12 -19.38 7.88 15.88
N SER A 13 -18.91 6.66 15.67
CA SER A 13 -18.76 5.68 16.75
C SER A 13 -17.46 5.94 17.50
N LEU A 14 -17.65 6.35 18.75
CA LEU A 14 -16.85 6.08 19.96
C LEU A 14 -15.48 6.75 20.11
N SER A 15 -15.48 7.74 21.03
CA SER A 15 -14.50 7.90 22.11
C SER A 15 -13.04 7.57 21.79
N ALA A 16 -12.33 8.62 21.37
CA ALA A 16 -10.90 8.87 21.55
C ALA A 16 -10.19 7.98 22.60
N ALA A 17 -9.73 6.81 22.18
CA ALA A 17 -8.49 6.23 22.67
C ALA A 17 -7.42 6.50 21.62
N THR A 18 -6.84 7.70 21.70
CA THR A 18 -5.41 8.00 21.56
C THR A 18 -4.53 6.97 20.81
N LEU A 19 -4.54 6.93 19.47
CA LEU A 19 -3.71 6.00 18.68
C LEU A 19 -2.99 6.66 17.47
N TRP A 20 -2.30 7.75 17.76
CA TRP A 20 -1.05 8.29 17.20
C TRP A 20 -0.47 7.98 15.81
N ALA A 21 -0.55 6.78 15.24
CA ALA A 21 0.41 6.46 14.15
C ALA A 21 -0.01 5.42 13.14
N GLN A 22 -1.18 4.77 13.28
CA GLN A 22 -1.53 3.72 12.33
C GLN A 22 -2.97 3.86 11.89
N GLN A 23 -3.16 3.77 10.58
CA GLN A 23 -4.45 3.93 9.97
C GLN A 23 -4.68 2.86 8.90
N GLU A 24 -5.93 2.76 8.45
CA GLU A 24 -6.35 1.80 7.44
C GLU A 24 -5.52 1.88 6.14
N MET A 25 -5.05 3.08 5.77
CA MET A 25 -4.22 3.29 4.59
C MET A 25 -2.80 2.74 4.73
N ASP A 26 -2.24 2.71 5.95
CA ASP A 26 -0.94 2.10 6.19
C ASP A 26 -1.05 0.58 6.24
N ALA A 27 -2.09 0.06 6.91
CA ALA A 27 -2.43 -1.37 6.84
C ALA A 27 -2.57 -1.84 5.39
N TYR A 28 -3.24 -1.03 4.55
CA TYR A 28 -3.30 -1.28 3.12
C TYR A 28 -1.92 -1.15 2.45
N ARG A 29 -1.10 -0.14 2.74
CA ARG A 29 0.22 0.05 2.09
C ARG A 29 1.10 -1.20 2.15
N TYR A 30 1.10 -1.89 3.30
CA TYR A 30 1.93 -3.08 3.55
C TYR A 30 1.29 -4.41 3.13
N SER A 31 0.03 -4.41 2.66
CA SER A 31 -0.73 -5.64 2.38
C SER A 31 -0.59 -6.21 0.97
N PRO A 32 -0.72 -5.41 -0.12
CA PRO A 32 -0.51 -5.89 -1.48
C PRO A 32 0.91 -6.39 -1.68
N MET A 33 1.02 -7.48 -2.42
CA MET A 33 2.29 -7.99 -2.94
C MET A 33 2.40 -7.62 -4.41
N ASP A 34 3.61 -7.32 -4.86
CA ASP A 34 3.88 -7.14 -6.28
C ASP A 34 3.93 -8.48 -6.99
N LEU A 35 3.76 -8.45 -8.32
CA LEU A 35 4.06 -9.61 -9.15
C LEU A 35 5.56 -9.92 -9.03
N ASN A 36 5.89 -11.00 -8.34
CA ASN A 36 7.25 -11.40 -8.01
C ASN A 36 7.51 -12.87 -8.43
N GLY A 37 8.78 -13.27 -8.40
CA GLY A 37 9.24 -14.59 -8.85
C GLY A 37 10.31 -14.50 -9.93
N THR A 38 10.58 -15.62 -10.58
CA THR A 38 11.57 -15.73 -11.66
C THR A 38 11.09 -15.04 -12.95
N ALA A 39 12.00 -14.82 -13.89
CA ALA A 39 11.65 -14.39 -15.24
C ALA A 39 10.70 -15.38 -15.93
N ARG A 40 10.84 -16.68 -15.70
CA ARG A 40 9.89 -17.69 -16.19
C ARG A 40 8.49 -17.48 -15.60
N SER A 41 8.40 -17.31 -14.28
CA SER A 41 7.14 -17.04 -13.58
C SER A 41 6.46 -15.78 -14.10
N ILE A 42 7.22 -14.69 -14.14
CA ILE A 42 6.72 -13.38 -14.56
C ILE A 42 6.35 -13.37 -16.03
N GLY A 43 7.08 -14.05 -16.91
CA GLY A 43 6.74 -14.16 -18.34
C GLY A 43 5.32 -14.70 -18.59
N MET A 44 4.79 -15.50 -17.65
CA MET A 44 3.43 -16.06 -17.65
C MET A 44 2.43 -15.25 -16.82
N GLY A 45 2.74 -14.00 -16.45
CA GLY A 45 1.90 -13.20 -15.56
C GLY A 45 1.85 -13.74 -14.12
N GLY A 46 2.80 -14.60 -13.72
CA GLY A 46 2.83 -15.27 -12.43
C GLY A 46 1.69 -16.27 -12.21
N ALA A 47 1.03 -16.74 -13.28
CA ALA A 47 -0.01 -17.76 -13.24
C ALA A 47 0.61 -19.16 -13.03
N PHE A 48 1.23 -19.39 -11.88
CA PHE A 48 1.97 -20.62 -11.57
C PHE A 48 1.31 -21.50 -10.51
N GLY A 49 0.12 -21.13 -10.02
CA GLY A 49 -0.52 -21.83 -8.91
C GLY A 49 -0.87 -23.31 -9.17
N ALA A 50 -1.27 -23.68 -10.39
CA ALA A 50 -1.46 -25.10 -10.77
C ALA A 50 -0.30 -25.68 -11.60
N LEU A 51 0.50 -24.81 -12.24
CA LEU A 51 1.61 -25.24 -13.08
C LEU A 51 2.77 -25.79 -12.23
N GLY A 52 3.16 -25.07 -11.17
CA GLY A 52 4.30 -25.42 -10.33
C GLY A 52 5.63 -25.47 -11.10
N GLY A 53 6.63 -26.14 -10.51
CA GLY A 53 7.94 -26.30 -11.15
C GLY A 53 8.71 -24.99 -11.36
N ASP A 54 8.44 -24.00 -10.50
CA ASP A 54 9.16 -22.74 -10.35
C ASP A 54 9.22 -22.38 -8.86
N MET A 55 10.27 -21.67 -8.43
CA MET A 55 10.44 -21.31 -7.02
C MET A 55 9.34 -20.37 -6.50
N SER A 56 8.70 -19.60 -7.40
CA SER A 56 7.61 -18.69 -7.04
C SER A 56 6.43 -19.44 -6.39
N ALA A 57 6.34 -20.75 -6.61
CA ALA A 57 5.41 -21.64 -5.93
C ALA A 57 5.54 -21.58 -4.40
N MET A 58 6.73 -21.33 -3.83
CA MET A 58 6.92 -21.22 -2.37
C MET A 58 6.07 -20.10 -1.73
N SER A 59 5.91 -18.98 -2.43
CA SER A 59 5.10 -17.84 -1.96
C SER A 59 3.65 -17.89 -2.43
N HIS A 60 3.35 -18.60 -3.53
CA HIS A 60 2.01 -18.69 -4.11
C HIS A 60 1.29 -19.99 -3.73
N ASN A 61 1.62 -21.11 -4.38
CA ASN A 61 1.08 -22.44 -4.10
C ASN A 61 2.22 -23.44 -3.81
N PRO A 62 2.53 -23.73 -2.54
CA PRO A 62 3.66 -24.59 -2.16
C PRO A 62 3.61 -26.01 -2.74
N ALA A 63 2.44 -26.53 -3.10
CA ALA A 63 2.35 -27.83 -3.80
C ALA A 63 3.05 -27.82 -5.16
N GLY A 64 3.25 -26.65 -5.77
CA GLY A 64 4.00 -26.50 -7.01
C GLY A 64 5.47 -26.92 -6.90
N ILE A 65 6.03 -26.97 -5.68
CA ILE A 65 7.40 -27.45 -5.44
C ILE A 65 7.50 -28.96 -5.66
N ALA A 66 6.46 -29.73 -5.33
CA ALA A 66 6.43 -31.18 -5.54
C ALA A 66 6.39 -31.58 -7.03
N VAL A 67 6.20 -30.60 -7.94
CA VAL A 67 6.30 -30.81 -9.39
C VAL A 67 7.76 -30.92 -9.85
N TYR A 68 8.72 -30.41 -9.08
CA TYR A 68 10.14 -30.54 -9.39
C TYR A 68 10.57 -32.01 -9.40
N ARG A 69 11.39 -32.37 -10.38
CA ARG A 69 11.93 -33.73 -10.61
C ARG A 69 13.46 -33.81 -10.51
N SER A 70 14.09 -32.71 -10.14
CA SER A 70 15.53 -32.55 -9.96
C SER A 70 15.77 -31.46 -8.93
N SER A 71 16.96 -31.44 -8.35
CA SER A 71 17.35 -30.32 -7.50
C SER A 71 17.68 -29.12 -8.38
N GLU A 72 17.44 -27.91 -7.88
CA GLU A 72 17.60 -26.70 -8.68
C GLU A 72 18.05 -25.53 -7.82
N LEU A 73 19.01 -24.76 -8.33
CA LEU A 73 19.45 -23.47 -7.82
C LEU A 73 19.06 -22.39 -8.81
N GLN A 74 18.54 -21.28 -8.31
CA GLN A 74 18.07 -20.20 -9.16
C GLN A 74 18.35 -18.83 -8.52
N THR A 75 18.62 -17.85 -9.37
CA THR A 75 18.76 -16.46 -8.96
C THR A 75 18.22 -15.52 -10.02
N THR A 76 17.64 -14.40 -9.59
CA THR A 76 17.08 -13.39 -10.50
C THR A 76 17.58 -12.00 -10.17
N LEU A 77 18.10 -11.33 -11.21
CA LEU A 77 18.40 -9.90 -11.22
C LEU A 77 17.27 -9.16 -11.92
N ALA A 78 16.95 -7.96 -11.44
CA ALA A 78 15.99 -7.10 -12.12
C ALA A 78 16.43 -5.66 -12.22
N LEU A 79 16.01 -5.04 -13.33
CA LEU A 79 16.06 -3.62 -13.57
C LEU A 79 14.63 -3.10 -13.60
N THR A 80 14.29 -2.24 -12.65
CA THR A 80 12.95 -1.65 -12.52
C THR A 80 13.02 -0.15 -12.82
N ARG A 81 12.14 0.31 -13.70
CA ARG A 81 11.85 1.71 -13.95
C ARG A 81 10.40 1.99 -13.52
N THR A 82 10.23 2.96 -12.63
CA THR A 82 8.92 3.45 -12.21
C THR A 82 8.77 4.89 -12.69
N ASP A 83 7.75 5.14 -13.50
CA ASP A 83 7.35 6.46 -13.96
C ASP A 83 6.04 6.84 -13.26
N ALA A 84 6.03 8.00 -12.59
CA ALA A 84 4.86 8.59 -11.95
C ALA A 84 4.46 9.84 -12.74
N ASP A 85 3.46 9.70 -13.63
CA ASP A 85 2.89 10.83 -14.36
C ASP A 85 1.75 11.41 -13.52
N ALA A 86 1.80 12.69 -13.18
CA ALA A 86 0.80 13.37 -12.36
C ALA A 86 0.15 14.52 -13.11
N THR A 87 -1.12 14.78 -12.82
CA THR A 87 -1.85 15.97 -13.27
C THR A 87 -2.66 16.52 -12.10
N TRP A 88 -2.35 17.74 -11.68
CA TRP A 88 -3.05 18.42 -10.59
C TRP A 88 -3.52 19.80 -11.04
N THR A 89 -4.83 20.05 -10.97
CA THR A 89 -5.43 21.33 -11.43
C THR A 89 -5.03 21.74 -12.86
N GLY A 90 -4.81 20.75 -13.74
CA GLY A 90 -4.41 20.95 -15.14
C GLY A 90 -2.90 21.06 -15.39
N VAL A 91 -2.07 21.15 -14.35
CA VAL A 91 -0.61 21.14 -14.46
C VAL A 91 -0.12 19.70 -14.49
N LYS A 92 0.73 19.37 -15.47
CA LYS A 92 1.31 18.02 -15.64
C LYS A 92 2.74 17.98 -15.11
N ASP A 93 3.08 16.88 -14.47
CA ASP A 93 4.41 16.59 -13.94
C ASP A 93 4.75 15.12 -14.17
N SER A 94 6.03 14.79 -14.24
CA SER A 94 6.46 13.40 -14.30
C SER A 94 7.78 13.17 -13.57
N LYS A 95 7.84 12.06 -12.84
CA LYS A 95 9.06 11.62 -12.14
C LYS A 95 9.38 10.19 -12.53
N SER A 96 10.64 9.95 -12.89
CA SER A 96 11.15 8.62 -13.23
C SER A 96 12.21 8.19 -12.22
N LEU A 97 12.14 6.93 -11.81
CA LEU A 97 13.14 6.30 -10.96
C LEU A 97 13.59 4.98 -11.60
N VAL A 98 14.92 4.77 -11.67
CA VAL A 98 15.50 3.52 -12.15
C VAL A 98 16.32 2.87 -11.03
N ARG A 99 16.13 1.57 -10.84
CA ARG A 99 16.81 0.78 -9.82
C ARG A 99 17.15 -0.61 -10.36
N MET A 100 18.40 -1.02 -10.15
CA MET A 100 18.83 -2.40 -10.37
C MET A 100 18.88 -3.12 -9.02
N ARG A 101 18.34 -4.33 -8.95
CA ARG A 101 18.17 -5.07 -7.70
C ARG A 101 18.36 -6.56 -7.90
N PHE A 102 18.69 -7.20 -6.79
CA PHE A 102 18.63 -8.64 -6.63
C PHE A 102 17.26 -9.00 -6.05
N ASP A 103 16.49 -9.79 -6.79
CA ASP A 103 15.07 -10.01 -6.49
C ASP A 103 14.80 -11.34 -5.80
N ASN A 104 15.51 -12.38 -6.21
CA ASN A 104 15.38 -13.68 -5.58
C ASN A 104 16.64 -14.55 -5.67
N PHE A 105 16.71 -15.45 -4.70
CA PHE A 105 17.60 -16.60 -4.69
C PHE A 105 16.80 -17.78 -4.14
N SER A 106 16.93 -18.95 -4.74
CA SER A 106 16.34 -20.16 -4.16
C SER A 106 17.14 -21.42 -4.44
N TYR A 107 16.85 -22.39 -3.58
CA TYR A 107 17.26 -23.76 -3.69
C TYR A 107 16.04 -24.67 -3.52
N VAL A 108 15.89 -25.64 -4.41
CA VAL A 108 14.94 -26.74 -4.28
C VAL A 108 15.73 -28.04 -4.27
N GLY A 109 15.57 -28.84 -3.22
CA GLY A 109 16.07 -30.21 -3.13
C GLY A 109 14.99 -31.21 -3.52
N TYR A 110 15.34 -32.17 -4.38
CA TYR A 110 14.46 -33.26 -4.81
C TYR A 110 14.94 -34.59 -4.24
N VAL A 111 14.07 -35.31 -3.53
CA VAL A 111 14.38 -36.58 -2.88
C VAL A 111 13.38 -37.65 -3.35
N PRO A 112 13.72 -38.45 -4.38
CA PRO A 112 12.86 -39.54 -4.85
C PRO A 112 12.82 -40.68 -3.84
N THR A 113 11.67 -41.34 -3.70
CA THR A 113 11.51 -42.51 -2.82
C THR A 113 11.80 -43.84 -3.52
N GLY A 114 11.80 -43.84 -4.86
CA GLY A 114 11.95 -45.04 -5.69
C GLY A 114 10.66 -45.83 -5.89
N TYR A 115 9.53 -45.42 -5.30
CA TYR A 115 8.24 -46.08 -5.49
C TYR A 115 7.50 -45.56 -6.72
N ASP A 116 6.83 -46.46 -7.44
CA ASP A 116 5.98 -46.12 -8.59
C ASP A 116 4.60 -45.60 -8.21
N SER A 117 4.14 -45.92 -6.99
CA SER A 117 2.85 -45.51 -6.44
C SER A 117 2.98 -45.07 -4.98
N GLY A 118 2.01 -44.29 -4.49
CA GLY A 118 2.11 -43.66 -3.17
C GLY A 118 2.99 -42.41 -3.24
N ILE A 119 3.79 -42.17 -2.20
CA ILE A 119 4.68 -41.01 -2.17
C ILE A 119 5.88 -41.29 -3.07
N LYS A 120 5.96 -40.63 -4.22
CA LYS A 120 7.03 -40.79 -5.22
C LYS A 120 8.26 -39.94 -4.92
N ALA A 121 8.05 -38.77 -4.32
CA ALA A 121 9.14 -37.85 -3.98
C ALA A 121 8.74 -36.90 -2.86
N TRP A 122 9.76 -36.46 -2.12
CA TRP A 122 9.73 -35.33 -1.22
C TRP A 122 10.57 -34.21 -1.80
N ASN A 123 10.11 -32.97 -1.65
CA ASN A 123 10.85 -31.80 -2.10
C ASN A 123 10.89 -30.77 -0.98
N PHE A 124 12.08 -30.18 -0.80
CA PHE A 124 12.32 -29.13 0.19
C PHE A 124 12.82 -27.89 -0.51
N GLY A 125 12.42 -26.72 -0.01
CA GLY A 125 12.73 -25.45 -0.65
C GLY A 125 13.16 -24.40 0.37
N VAL A 126 14.19 -23.64 0.03
CA VAL A 126 14.54 -22.39 0.71
C VAL A 126 14.61 -21.29 -0.33
N ALA A 127 13.95 -20.16 -0.07
CA ALA A 127 14.02 -19.00 -0.95
C ALA A 127 14.10 -17.69 -0.17
N TYR A 128 14.80 -16.74 -0.77
CA TYR A 128 14.75 -15.33 -0.45
C TYR A 128 13.99 -14.64 -1.58
N ASN A 129 12.92 -13.91 -1.26
CA ASN A 129 12.09 -13.22 -2.23
C ASN A 129 11.82 -11.79 -1.81
N ARG A 130 12.11 -10.82 -2.68
CA ARG A 130 11.56 -9.47 -2.56
C ARG A 130 10.14 -9.48 -3.09
N VAL A 131 9.16 -9.35 -2.19
CA VAL A 131 7.72 -9.44 -2.55
C VAL A 131 7.04 -8.09 -2.74
N ARG A 132 7.67 -7.00 -2.28
CA ARG A 132 7.19 -5.63 -2.44
C ARG A 132 8.36 -4.66 -2.55
N ASP A 133 8.22 -3.68 -3.43
CA ASP A 133 9.14 -2.56 -3.56
C ASP A 133 8.40 -1.24 -3.34
N PHE A 134 8.82 -0.46 -2.35
CA PHE A 134 8.17 0.82 -2.03
C PHE A 134 8.77 2.00 -2.80
N ASN A 135 9.83 1.78 -3.60
CA ASN A 135 10.51 2.89 -4.25
C ASN A 135 9.67 3.56 -5.33
N ARG A 136 9.14 4.73 -4.97
CA ARG A 136 8.45 5.65 -5.87
C ARG A 136 8.65 7.08 -5.41
N ALA A 137 8.56 8.01 -6.35
CA ALA A 137 8.68 9.42 -6.08
C ALA A 137 7.58 10.17 -6.84
N TYR A 138 6.89 11.07 -6.15
CA TYR A 138 5.94 12.00 -6.72
C TYR A 138 6.52 13.41 -6.62
N HIS A 139 6.41 14.16 -7.70
CA HIS A 139 6.51 15.61 -7.68
C HIS A 139 5.25 16.10 -8.37
N VAL A 140 4.47 16.92 -7.68
CA VAL A 140 3.19 17.41 -8.19
C VAL A 140 3.09 18.89 -7.86
N THR A 141 2.82 19.70 -8.87
CA THR A 141 2.55 21.13 -8.71
C THR A 141 1.18 21.45 -9.26
N GLY A 142 0.45 22.35 -8.60
CA GLY A 142 -0.90 22.76 -8.97
C GLY A 142 -1.30 24.10 -8.36
N ARG A 143 -2.56 24.49 -8.57
CA ARG A 143 -3.20 25.69 -8.04
C ARG A 143 -4.55 25.29 -7.41
N PRO A 144 -4.53 24.55 -6.29
CA PRO A 144 -5.75 24.06 -5.66
C PRO A 144 -6.57 25.20 -5.07
N THR A 145 -7.86 24.97 -4.91
CA THR A 145 -8.83 25.89 -4.33
C THR A 145 -8.65 26.02 -2.82
N ARG A 146 -8.18 24.95 -2.17
CA ARG A 146 -7.99 24.83 -0.72
C ARG A 146 -6.54 24.48 -0.39
N SER A 147 -6.07 25.01 0.73
CA SER A 147 -4.71 24.84 1.25
C SER A 147 -4.64 23.79 2.36
N LEU A 148 -3.43 23.31 2.65
CA LEU A 148 -3.08 22.55 3.84
C LEU A 148 -3.44 23.30 5.13
N ALA A 149 -3.28 24.63 5.13
CA ALA A 149 -3.66 25.47 6.27
C ALA A 149 -5.18 25.47 6.50
N ASP A 150 -5.97 25.43 5.43
CA ASP A 150 -7.43 25.28 5.53
C ASP A 150 -7.82 23.92 6.10
N TYR A 151 -7.17 22.86 5.63
CA TYR A 151 -7.39 21.50 6.11
C TYR A 151 -7.05 21.39 7.61
N ALA A 152 -5.88 21.87 8.03
CA ALA A 152 -5.47 21.84 9.42
C ALA A 152 -6.41 22.66 10.32
N ALA A 153 -6.87 23.83 9.86
CA ALA A 153 -7.86 24.64 10.59
C ALA A 153 -9.20 23.91 10.74
N MET A 154 -9.72 23.34 9.65
CA MET A 154 -11.00 22.65 9.64
C MET A 154 -10.96 21.40 10.52
N ARG A 155 -9.93 20.56 10.36
CA ARG A 155 -9.72 19.35 11.19
C ARG A 155 -9.70 19.69 12.68
N THR A 156 -8.99 20.77 13.04
CA THR A 156 -8.89 21.22 14.44
C THR A 156 -10.23 21.73 14.97
N SER A 157 -11.02 22.42 14.13
CA SER A 157 -12.33 22.94 14.48
C SER A 157 -13.40 21.86 14.62
N THR A 158 -13.14 20.67 14.06
CA THR A 158 -14.06 19.53 14.05
C THR A 158 -13.52 18.30 14.76
N ALA A 159 -12.47 18.46 15.58
CA ALA A 159 -11.73 17.35 16.16
C ALA A 159 -12.53 16.46 17.13
N ARG A 160 -13.65 16.96 17.66
CA ARG A 160 -14.45 16.25 18.66
C ARG A 160 -15.93 16.30 18.30
N GLU A 161 -16.65 15.23 18.61
CA GLU A 161 -18.10 15.23 18.64
C GLU A 161 -18.60 14.71 19.98
N GLN A 162 -19.56 15.41 20.57
CA GLN A 162 -20.25 14.99 21.79
C GLN A 162 -21.76 15.19 21.62
N ASN A 163 -22.53 14.11 21.77
CA ASN A 163 -24.00 14.10 21.64
C ASN A 163 -24.51 14.72 20.31
N GLY A 164 -23.84 14.43 19.18
CA GLY A 164 -24.23 14.97 17.87
C GLY A 164 -23.84 16.44 17.64
N ARG A 165 -23.03 17.03 18.53
CA ARG A 165 -22.51 18.40 18.39
C ARG A 165 -21.00 18.36 18.23
N ILE A 166 -20.51 19.10 17.23
CA ILE A 166 -19.10 19.16 16.87
C ILE A 166 -18.42 20.28 17.66
N PHE A 167 -17.26 19.98 18.22
CA PHE A 167 -16.41 20.89 18.97
C PHE A 167 -14.96 20.80 18.49
N GLY A 168 -14.26 21.92 18.52
CA GLY A 168 -12.83 21.94 18.20
C GLY A 168 -11.95 21.64 19.40
N LEU A 169 -10.65 21.57 19.14
CA LEU A 169 -9.65 21.66 20.22
C LEU A 169 -9.55 23.12 20.65
N SER A 170 -9.60 23.39 21.95
CA SER A 170 -9.51 24.75 22.44
C SER A 170 -8.09 25.30 22.36
N GLU A 171 -7.96 26.59 22.13
CA GLU A 171 -6.68 27.26 21.89
C GLU A 171 -5.68 27.09 23.04
N ASP A 172 -6.15 27.10 24.28
CA ASP A 172 -5.34 26.88 25.48
C ASP A 172 -4.65 25.51 25.49
N LYS A 173 -5.32 24.47 24.96
CA LYS A 173 -4.75 23.13 24.86
C LYS A 173 -3.73 23.03 23.75
N LEU A 174 -3.94 23.71 22.62
CA LEU A 174 -3.00 23.75 21.50
C LEU A 174 -1.72 24.52 21.88
N ALA A 175 -1.88 25.62 22.61
CA ALA A 175 -0.78 26.47 23.06
C ALA A 175 0.05 25.83 24.20
N ALA A 176 -0.48 24.84 24.91
CA ALA A 176 0.19 24.21 26.04
C ALA A 176 1.56 23.61 25.67
N ASN A 177 2.50 23.64 26.61
CA ASN A 177 3.79 22.96 26.47
C ASN A 177 3.62 21.44 26.39
N SER A 178 2.63 20.91 27.11
CA SER A 178 2.24 19.50 27.10
C SER A 178 1.33 19.12 25.93
N ALA A 179 1.01 20.03 25.00
CA ALA A 179 0.02 19.79 23.95
C ALA A 179 0.26 18.49 23.16
N TYR A 180 1.52 18.18 22.81
CA TYR A 180 1.84 16.93 22.11
C TYR A 180 1.63 15.67 22.95
N ASN A 181 1.64 15.77 24.29
CA ASN A 181 1.32 14.65 25.21
C ASN A 181 -0.17 14.56 25.51
N ASP A 182 -0.87 15.70 25.58
CA ASP A 182 -2.27 15.76 26.00
C ASP A 182 -3.23 15.57 24.80
N LEU A 183 -2.78 15.94 23.60
CA LEU A 183 -3.51 15.86 22.33
C LEU A 183 -2.87 14.83 21.41
N THR A 184 -2.68 13.66 21.99
CA THR A 184 -2.12 12.44 21.41
C THR A 184 -2.63 12.03 20.02
N GLY A 185 -3.86 12.39 19.64
CA GLY A 185 -4.45 12.04 18.33
C GLY A 185 -4.34 13.12 17.27
N ASP A 186 -3.89 14.33 17.63
CA ASP A 186 -4.08 15.55 16.83
C ASP A 186 -2.79 16.37 16.71
N TRP A 187 -1.67 15.68 16.47
CA TRP A 187 -0.38 16.32 16.28
C TRP A 187 -0.37 17.33 15.14
N LEU A 188 -1.12 17.10 14.06
CA LEU A 188 -1.28 18.07 12.98
C LEU A 188 -1.91 19.38 13.47
N SER A 189 -2.90 19.30 14.38
CA SER A 189 -3.53 20.47 14.96
C SER A 189 -2.58 21.26 15.84
N VAL A 190 -1.81 20.58 16.70
CA VAL A 190 -0.80 21.22 17.55
C VAL A 190 0.30 21.85 16.70
N LEU A 191 0.83 21.10 15.73
CA LEU A 191 1.90 21.53 14.84
C LEU A 191 1.46 22.72 13.97
N GLY A 192 0.28 22.62 13.35
CA GLY A 192 -0.28 23.68 12.51
C GLY A 192 -0.57 24.96 13.27
N TYR A 193 -1.13 24.87 14.48
CA TYR A 193 -1.35 26.03 15.35
C TYR A 193 -0.03 26.69 15.74
N LYS A 194 0.95 25.92 16.24
CA LYS A 194 2.26 26.46 16.67
C LYS A 194 3.09 26.99 15.50
N ALA A 195 2.93 26.44 14.31
CA ALA A 195 3.59 26.90 13.08
C ALA A 195 2.85 28.04 12.37
N GLY A 196 1.71 28.51 12.90
CA GLY A 196 0.98 29.66 12.38
C GLY A 196 0.12 29.39 11.14
N PHE A 197 -0.16 28.13 10.81
CA PHE A 197 -1.02 27.78 9.66
C PHE A 197 -2.43 28.36 9.82
N PHE A 198 -2.95 28.38 11.04
CA PHE A 198 -4.28 28.84 11.36
C PHE A 198 -4.34 29.49 12.73
N GLY A 199 -5.46 30.18 13.01
CA GLY A 199 -5.73 30.81 14.30
C GLY A 199 -7.21 31.10 14.46
N THR A 200 -7.60 31.51 15.67
CA THR A 200 -9.00 31.86 15.98
C THR A 200 -9.42 33.10 15.19
N ARG A 201 -10.61 33.06 14.60
CA ARG A 201 -11.16 34.19 13.81
C ARG A 201 -12.32 34.89 14.50
N TYR A 202 -13.00 34.21 15.41
CA TYR A 202 -14.19 34.74 16.05
C TYR A 202 -13.93 34.89 17.55
N LYS A 203 -14.19 36.08 18.08
CA LYS A 203 -13.84 36.48 19.46
C LYS A 203 -14.44 35.57 20.53
N ASP A 204 -15.62 35.01 20.27
CA ASP A 204 -16.37 34.19 21.22
C ASP A 204 -16.25 32.67 20.95
N LEU A 205 -15.43 32.27 19.96
CA LEU A 205 -15.23 30.87 19.58
C LEU A 205 -13.73 30.54 19.58
N ASN A 206 -13.21 30.12 20.73
CA ASN A 206 -11.79 29.77 20.91
C ASN A 206 -11.42 28.35 20.44
N ASP A 207 -12.36 27.67 19.79
CA ASP A 207 -12.26 26.31 19.25
C ASP A 207 -12.72 26.26 17.78
N VAL A 208 -12.86 27.42 17.12
CA VAL A 208 -13.14 27.57 15.69
C VAL A 208 -12.03 28.35 15.02
N TYR A 209 -11.45 27.75 14.00
CA TYR A 209 -10.25 28.23 13.34
C TYR A 209 -10.48 28.52 11.86
N GLY A 210 -9.69 29.47 11.35
CA GLY A 210 -9.54 29.69 9.92
C GLY A 210 -8.07 29.83 9.56
N SER A 211 -7.71 29.43 8.33
CA SER A 211 -6.36 29.61 7.79
C SER A 211 -5.84 31.02 8.03
N SER A 212 -4.54 31.16 8.31
CA SER A 212 -3.83 32.44 8.45
C SER A 212 -3.73 33.23 7.15
N PHE A 213 -4.11 32.61 6.03
CA PHE A 213 -4.09 33.20 4.70
C PHE A 213 -5.53 33.44 4.25
N GLY A 214 -6.01 34.66 4.42
CA GLY A 214 -7.39 35.00 4.10
C GLY A 214 -7.71 36.44 4.45
N ALA A 215 -8.97 36.80 4.27
CA ALA A 215 -9.51 38.09 4.64
C ALA A 215 -10.97 37.95 5.09
N TYR A 216 -11.47 38.94 5.83
CA TYR A 216 -12.90 39.04 6.10
C TYR A 216 -13.62 39.61 4.87
N ASN A 217 -14.76 39.01 4.53
CA ASN A 217 -15.66 39.58 3.54
C ASN A 217 -16.47 40.75 4.13
N SER A 218 -17.30 41.38 3.30
CA SER A 218 -18.17 42.51 3.70
C SER A 218 -19.18 42.16 4.80
N SER A 219 -19.46 40.88 5.04
CA SER A 219 -20.35 40.37 6.09
C SER A 219 -19.61 39.97 7.38
N GLY A 220 -18.30 40.23 7.47
CA GLY A 220 -17.49 39.89 8.64
C GLY A 220 -17.18 38.40 8.80
N ILE A 221 -17.35 37.59 7.74
CA ILE A 221 -17.02 36.17 7.73
C ILE A 221 -15.60 36.00 7.18
N TRP A 222 -14.78 35.19 7.85
CA TRP A 222 -13.43 34.88 7.37
C TRP A 222 -13.48 33.98 6.14
N THR A 223 -12.83 34.40 5.07
CA THR A 223 -12.68 33.64 3.83
C THR A 223 -11.20 33.41 3.55
N SER A 224 -10.79 32.14 3.47
CA SER A 224 -9.43 31.76 3.14
C SER A 224 -9.08 32.06 1.69
N ASN A 225 -7.82 32.41 1.44
CA ASN A 225 -7.27 32.56 0.10
C ASN A 225 -6.90 31.19 -0.47
N SER A 226 -7.16 30.97 -1.76
CA SER A 226 -6.60 29.81 -2.46
C SER A 226 -5.09 30.00 -2.68
N PRO A 227 -4.28 28.94 -2.58
CA PRO A 227 -2.89 28.99 -2.98
C PRO A 227 -2.72 29.43 -4.44
N SER A 228 -1.80 30.35 -4.68
CA SER A 228 -1.35 30.72 -6.04
C SER A 228 -0.57 29.60 -6.72
N GLN A 229 0.09 28.77 -5.91
CA GLN A 229 0.74 27.53 -6.30
C GLN A 229 0.81 26.61 -5.06
N SER A 230 0.65 25.32 -5.26
CA SER A 230 0.95 24.29 -4.27
C SER A 230 1.87 23.27 -4.89
N THR A 231 2.87 22.83 -4.15
CA THR A 231 3.83 21.80 -4.56
C THR A 231 3.87 20.70 -3.51
N MET A 232 3.87 19.46 -3.96
CA MET A 232 4.01 18.26 -3.15
C MET A 232 5.14 17.40 -3.68
N GLU A 233 6.03 17.01 -2.78
CA GLU A 233 7.09 16.03 -3.02
C GLU A 233 6.89 14.86 -2.06
N ILE A 234 6.78 13.65 -2.61
CA ILE A 234 6.66 12.43 -1.83
C ILE A 234 7.73 11.47 -2.32
N ASN A 235 8.59 11.02 -1.43
CA ASN A 235 9.62 10.02 -1.71
C ASN A 235 9.40 8.85 -0.77
N GLU A 236 9.09 7.69 -1.35
CA GLU A 236 8.93 6.43 -0.64
C GLU A 236 10.06 5.49 -1.03
N SER A 237 10.52 4.69 -0.07
CA SER A 237 11.56 3.71 -0.28
C SER A 237 11.46 2.58 0.73
N GLY A 238 12.20 1.51 0.50
CA GLY A 238 12.15 0.30 1.31
C GLY A 238 11.59 -0.88 0.55
N GLN A 239 11.34 -1.98 1.25
CA GLN A 239 11.00 -3.26 0.67
C GLN A 239 10.29 -4.17 1.68
N ILE A 240 9.57 -5.16 1.15
CA ILE A 240 9.19 -6.34 1.92
C ILE A 240 9.95 -7.55 1.36
N VAL A 241 10.61 -8.28 2.24
CA VAL A 241 11.38 -9.48 1.92
C VAL A 241 10.78 -10.67 2.66
N GLU A 242 10.63 -11.79 1.96
CA GLU A 242 10.26 -13.08 2.53
C GLU A 242 11.42 -14.08 2.46
N TYR A 243 11.61 -14.80 3.57
CA TYR A 243 12.41 -16.00 3.68
C TYR A 243 11.46 -17.20 3.78
N ASN A 244 11.37 -17.98 2.72
CA ASN A 244 10.42 -19.08 2.61
C ASN A 244 11.12 -20.42 2.87
N PHE A 245 10.57 -21.22 3.78
CA PHE A 245 10.98 -22.58 4.07
C PHE A 245 9.84 -23.52 3.75
N SER A 246 10.03 -24.38 2.76
CA SER A 246 8.94 -25.14 2.15
C SER A 246 9.21 -26.65 2.18
N GLY A 247 8.16 -27.43 2.38
CA GLY A 247 8.16 -28.88 2.26
C GLY A 247 6.97 -29.33 1.43
N SER A 248 7.16 -30.31 0.57
CA SER A 248 6.12 -30.79 -0.32
C SER A 248 6.32 -32.26 -0.69
N MET A 249 5.25 -32.91 -1.15
CA MET A 249 5.26 -34.31 -1.54
C MET A 249 4.47 -34.52 -2.83
N ASN A 250 4.98 -35.43 -3.68
CA ASN A 250 4.31 -35.92 -4.87
C ASN A 250 3.72 -37.31 -4.58
N ILE A 251 2.41 -37.44 -4.70
CA ILE A 251 1.66 -38.68 -4.52
C ILE A 251 1.19 -39.19 -5.88
N SER A 252 1.81 -40.27 -6.34
CA SER A 252 1.48 -40.99 -7.58
C SER A 252 1.41 -40.12 -8.84
N ASP A 253 2.11 -38.99 -8.91
CA ASP A 253 2.02 -37.97 -9.99
C ASP A 253 0.61 -37.39 -10.22
N ARG A 254 -0.31 -37.64 -9.29
CA ARG A 254 -1.73 -37.26 -9.36
C ARG A 254 -2.10 -36.22 -8.33
N VAL A 255 -1.52 -36.28 -7.13
CA VAL A 255 -1.80 -35.36 -6.04
C VAL A 255 -0.48 -34.81 -5.52
N PHE A 256 -0.40 -33.50 -5.41
CA PHE A 256 0.76 -32.77 -4.92
C PHE A 256 0.30 -31.93 -3.75
N LEU A 257 1.00 -32.04 -2.63
CA LEU A 257 0.71 -31.29 -1.41
C LEU A 257 1.95 -30.53 -0.98
N GLY A 258 1.77 -29.32 -0.46
CA GLY A 258 2.88 -28.53 0.03
C GLY A 258 2.48 -27.57 1.14
N ALA A 259 3.46 -27.24 1.96
CA ALA A 259 3.35 -26.22 3.00
C ALA A 259 4.64 -25.38 3.04
N THR A 260 4.47 -24.10 3.36
CA THR A 260 5.58 -23.15 3.52
C THR A 260 5.38 -22.34 4.78
N VAL A 261 6.45 -22.18 5.56
CA VAL A 261 6.56 -21.15 6.58
C VAL A 261 7.37 -20.00 5.98
N ALA A 262 6.83 -18.78 6.03
CA ALA A 262 7.51 -17.60 5.56
C ALA A 262 7.82 -16.69 6.75
N VAL A 263 9.08 -16.28 6.88
CA VAL A 263 9.50 -15.18 7.76
C VAL A 263 9.60 -13.93 6.89
N THR A 264 9.03 -12.81 7.33
CA THR A 264 8.97 -11.58 6.55
C THR A 264 9.62 -10.44 7.31
N ASP A 265 10.40 -9.63 6.61
CA ASP A 265 10.93 -8.35 7.10
C ASP A 265 10.39 -7.20 6.24
N ILE A 266 10.01 -6.11 6.90
CA ILE A 266 9.52 -4.87 6.30
C ILE A 266 10.45 -3.74 6.70
N THR A 267 10.90 -2.99 5.70
CA THR A 267 11.46 -1.66 5.89
C THR A 267 10.74 -0.68 4.99
N TYR A 268 10.34 0.46 5.53
CA TYR A 268 9.68 1.51 4.76
C TYR A 268 10.12 2.88 5.26
N HIS A 269 10.46 3.77 4.33
CA HIS A 269 10.74 5.16 4.62
C HIS A 269 9.93 6.06 3.70
N LEU A 270 9.26 7.05 4.29
CA LEU A 270 8.53 8.12 3.64
C LEU A 270 9.16 9.45 4.02
N ASN A 271 9.51 10.24 3.02
CA ASN A 271 9.77 11.67 3.19
C ASN A 271 8.79 12.43 2.32
N SER A 272 8.01 13.32 2.92
CA SER A 272 7.07 14.16 2.18
C SER A 272 7.23 15.62 2.53
N ALA A 273 7.07 16.49 1.55
CA ALA A 273 6.99 17.93 1.73
C ALA A 273 5.79 18.46 0.95
N GLN A 274 4.99 19.30 1.59
CA GLN A 274 3.95 20.08 0.94
C GLN A 274 4.18 21.56 1.23
N ARG A 275 4.05 22.40 0.20
CA ARG A 275 4.17 23.84 0.30
C ARG A 275 3.05 24.51 -0.48
N ASP A 276 2.30 25.38 0.19
CA ASP A 276 1.31 26.25 -0.41
C ASP A 276 1.83 27.69 -0.41
N ASP A 277 1.97 28.29 -1.58
CA ASP A 277 2.37 29.68 -1.76
C ASP A 277 1.15 30.55 -2.09
N PHE A 278 0.96 31.65 -1.35
CA PHE A 278 -0.16 32.59 -1.46
C PHE A 278 0.23 33.93 -2.13
N GLY A 279 1.41 33.99 -2.75
CA GLY A 279 1.96 35.20 -3.36
C GLY A 279 2.59 36.16 -2.33
N ALA A 280 3.36 37.14 -2.82
CA ALA A 280 4.07 38.12 -1.99
C ALA A 280 4.91 37.49 -0.84
N ASN A 281 5.57 36.36 -1.14
CA ASN A 281 6.35 35.53 -0.20
C ASN A 281 5.56 34.87 0.94
N ASN A 282 4.22 34.93 0.93
CA ASN A 282 3.39 34.23 1.90
C ASN A 282 3.32 32.74 1.58
N TYR A 283 3.56 31.88 2.58
CA TYR A 283 3.48 30.43 2.38
C TYR A 283 3.17 29.66 3.67
N ALA A 284 2.69 28.43 3.50
CA ALA A 284 2.65 27.39 4.54
C ALA A 284 3.35 26.14 4.01
N ALA A 285 4.24 25.56 4.80
CA ALA A 285 5.03 24.39 4.42
C ALA A 285 5.04 23.35 5.54
N LEU A 286 4.80 22.09 5.19
CA LEU A 286 4.83 20.93 6.08
C LEU A 286 5.77 19.88 5.51
N GLN A 287 6.61 19.33 6.38
CA GLN A 287 7.50 18.23 6.08
C GLN A 287 7.22 17.08 7.04
N ASN A 288 7.19 15.86 6.51
CA ASN A 288 7.03 14.64 7.28
C ASN A 288 8.14 13.66 6.92
N ALA A 289 8.64 12.98 7.94
CA ALA A 289 9.44 11.78 7.83
C ALA A 289 8.75 10.67 8.64
N LEU A 290 8.55 9.50 8.01
CA LEU A 290 8.06 8.29 8.64
C LEU A 290 8.97 7.13 8.25
N GLU A 291 9.47 6.42 9.24
CA GLU A 291 10.22 5.19 9.08
C GLU A 291 9.46 4.07 9.78
N THR A 292 9.35 2.92 9.13
CA THR A 292 8.61 1.76 9.63
C THR A 292 9.48 0.53 9.46
N ASP A 293 9.77 -0.12 10.57
CA ASP A 293 10.44 -1.41 10.62
C ASP A 293 9.48 -2.46 11.14
N GLY A 294 9.57 -3.67 10.60
CA GLY A 294 8.79 -4.77 11.13
C GLY A 294 9.28 -6.14 10.73
N SER A 295 8.91 -7.11 11.55
CA SER A 295 9.16 -8.53 11.29
C SER A 295 7.88 -9.32 11.52
N GLY A 296 7.70 -10.40 10.78
CA GLY A 296 6.50 -11.21 10.87
C GLY A 296 6.67 -12.60 10.30
N TYR A 297 5.60 -13.38 10.41
CA TYR A 297 5.56 -14.73 9.88
C TYR A 297 4.19 -15.06 9.28
N SER A 298 4.16 -16.06 8.39
CA SER A 298 2.93 -16.63 7.84
C SER A 298 3.12 -18.09 7.44
N ILE A 299 1.99 -18.76 7.19
CA ILE A 299 1.93 -20.14 6.73
C ILE A 299 1.15 -20.17 5.42
N ASN A 300 1.71 -20.83 4.41
CA ASN A 300 1.06 -21.06 3.14
C ASN A 300 0.83 -22.56 2.97
N LEU A 301 -0.35 -22.95 2.52
CA LEU A 301 -0.74 -24.32 2.25
C LEU A 301 -1.20 -24.45 0.81
N GLY A 302 -0.87 -25.57 0.18
CA GLY A 302 -1.11 -25.78 -1.23
C GLY A 302 -1.48 -27.21 -1.56
N ALA A 303 -2.36 -27.37 -2.54
CA ALA A 303 -2.65 -28.65 -3.18
C ALA A 303 -2.77 -28.47 -4.70
N ILE A 304 -2.29 -29.45 -5.46
CA ILE A 304 -2.50 -29.56 -6.91
C ILE A 304 -2.94 -30.99 -7.21
N ILE A 305 -3.97 -31.14 -8.03
CA ILE A 305 -4.41 -32.43 -8.55
C ILE A 305 -4.26 -32.47 -10.07
N ARG A 306 -3.98 -33.66 -10.59
CA ARG A 306 -3.87 -33.94 -12.04
C ARG A 306 -4.85 -35.04 -12.44
N PRO A 307 -6.14 -34.70 -12.65
CA PRO A 307 -7.17 -35.69 -12.98
C PRO A 307 -6.84 -36.48 -14.26
N ILE A 308 -6.33 -35.76 -15.25
CA ILE A 308 -5.73 -36.29 -16.48
C ILE A 308 -4.36 -35.64 -16.66
N ASP A 309 -3.55 -36.14 -17.58
CA ASP A 309 -2.14 -35.73 -17.67
C ASP A 309 -2.00 -34.27 -18.15
N GLU A 310 -2.95 -33.83 -18.97
CA GLU A 310 -3.03 -32.50 -19.58
C GLU A 310 -3.66 -31.46 -18.66
N LEU A 311 -4.37 -31.85 -17.60
CA LEU A 311 -5.12 -30.93 -16.75
C LEU A 311 -4.52 -30.87 -15.35
N ARG A 312 -4.31 -29.66 -14.84
CA ARG A 312 -3.92 -29.41 -13.45
C ARG A 312 -4.90 -28.46 -12.80
N LEU A 313 -5.36 -28.81 -11.61
CA LEU A 313 -6.21 -27.98 -10.77
C LEU A 313 -5.48 -27.71 -9.46
N GLY A 314 -5.37 -26.46 -9.06
CA GLY A 314 -4.68 -26.05 -7.85
C GLY A 314 -5.57 -25.24 -6.92
N VAL A 315 -5.35 -25.41 -5.62
CA VAL A 315 -5.87 -24.51 -4.58
C VAL A 315 -4.76 -24.20 -3.60
N ALA A 316 -4.65 -22.94 -3.19
CA ALA A 316 -3.75 -22.53 -2.14
C ALA A 316 -4.43 -21.55 -1.17
N TYR A 317 -3.99 -21.64 0.08
CA TYR A 317 -4.35 -20.72 1.14
C TYR A 317 -3.09 -20.10 1.72
N ASN A 318 -2.96 -18.78 1.61
CA ASN A 318 -1.95 -18.01 2.29
C ASN A 318 -2.58 -17.39 3.54
N SER A 319 -2.05 -17.72 4.71
CA SER A 319 -2.51 -17.12 5.96
C SER A 319 -2.27 -15.60 5.97
N PRO A 320 -2.94 -14.87 6.86
CA PRO A 320 -2.47 -13.56 7.28
C PRO A 320 -0.99 -13.63 7.69
N LYS A 321 -0.28 -12.55 7.46
CA LYS A 321 1.01 -12.29 8.09
C LYS A 321 0.77 -11.60 9.41
N TRP A 322 1.39 -12.12 10.45
CA TRP A 322 1.38 -11.50 11.77
C TRP A 322 2.70 -10.75 11.96
N TYR A 323 2.62 -9.43 12.00
CA TYR A 323 3.76 -8.54 12.13
C TYR A 323 3.83 -7.89 13.50
N ARG A 324 5.06 -7.67 13.96
CA ARG A 324 5.41 -6.68 14.97
C ARG A 324 6.11 -5.53 14.27
N MET A 325 5.52 -4.35 14.37
CA MET A 325 5.95 -3.15 13.66
C MET A 325 6.38 -2.09 14.67
N THR A 326 7.29 -1.22 14.24
CA THR A 326 7.70 -0.01 14.95
C THR A 326 7.79 1.12 13.95
N ASP A 327 7.00 2.17 14.16
CA ASP A 327 7.10 3.40 13.38
C ASP A 327 7.95 4.42 14.13
N TYR A 328 8.70 5.25 13.40
CA TYR A 328 9.40 6.42 13.86
C TYR A 328 8.96 7.61 13.03
N TYR A 329 8.42 8.63 13.70
CA TYR A 329 7.74 9.73 13.08
C TYR A 329 8.35 11.07 13.48
N TYR A 330 8.53 11.94 12.49
CA TYR A 330 8.94 13.32 12.68
C TYR A 330 8.25 14.24 11.70
N ALA A 331 7.83 15.42 12.15
CA ALA A 331 7.38 16.47 11.26
C ALA A 331 7.85 17.86 11.70
N SER A 332 7.97 18.73 10.71
CA SER A 332 8.21 20.14 10.89
C SER A 332 7.24 20.94 10.02
N ALA A 333 6.80 22.08 10.54
CA ALA A 333 5.94 23.00 9.83
C ALA A 333 6.47 24.43 9.96
N GLN A 334 6.25 25.22 8.92
CA GLN A 334 6.65 26.62 8.87
C GLN A 334 5.66 27.41 8.05
N SER A 335 5.33 28.61 8.50
CA SER A 335 4.59 29.57 7.70
C SER A 335 5.25 30.93 7.68
N TYR A 336 5.05 31.65 6.59
CA TYR A 336 5.35 33.07 6.50
C TYR A 336 4.09 33.84 6.09
N SER A 337 3.70 34.85 6.87
CA SER A 337 2.58 35.74 6.57
C SER A 337 2.97 37.20 6.82
N SER A 338 3.02 38.00 5.76
CA SER A 338 3.28 39.44 5.84
C SER A 338 2.16 40.25 6.50
N ALA A 339 0.98 39.63 6.69
CA ALA A 339 -0.14 40.23 7.42
C ALA A 339 0.11 40.30 8.94
N ASP A 340 0.97 39.43 9.50
CA ASP A 340 1.41 39.52 10.90
C ASP A 340 2.73 40.28 11.00
N ALA A 341 2.64 41.59 11.28
CA ALA A 341 3.80 42.45 11.40
C ALA A 341 4.70 42.14 12.62
N LYS A 342 4.21 41.40 13.62
CA LYS A 342 4.96 41.09 14.84
C LYS A 342 5.67 39.75 14.76
N LYS A 343 5.06 38.75 14.13
CA LYS A 343 5.59 37.40 13.96
C LYS A 343 5.32 36.89 12.54
N PRO A 344 5.96 37.50 11.52
CA PRO A 344 5.69 37.13 10.13
C PRO A 344 6.18 35.73 9.79
N LEU A 345 7.16 35.18 10.52
CA LEU A 345 7.67 33.82 10.37
C LEU A 345 7.36 33.01 11.63
N MET A 346 6.68 31.87 11.45
CA MET A 346 6.39 30.93 12.53
C MET A 346 6.80 29.52 12.12
N SER A 347 7.34 28.75 13.06
CA SER A 347 7.73 27.36 12.82
C SER A 347 7.58 26.51 14.07
N SER A 348 7.36 25.22 13.88
CA SER A 348 7.31 24.23 14.95
C SER A 348 7.71 22.85 14.41
N SER A 349 8.04 21.94 15.32
CA SER A 349 8.32 20.54 15.01
C SER A 349 7.71 19.63 16.08
N THR A 350 7.51 18.37 15.72
CA THR A 350 7.09 17.34 16.67
C THR A 350 8.26 16.89 17.54
N PRO A 351 8.01 16.43 18.79
CA PRO A 351 9.05 15.87 19.64
C PRO A 351 9.70 14.62 19.01
N GLN A 352 11.03 14.57 18.93
CA GLN A 352 11.77 13.43 18.37
C GLN A 352 11.79 12.21 19.30
N ASP A 353 11.85 12.45 20.61
CA ASP A 353 11.87 11.42 21.67
C ASP A 353 10.54 10.66 21.82
N LYS A 354 9.47 11.16 21.21
CA LYS A 354 8.10 10.62 21.33
C LYS A 354 7.52 10.18 19.99
N GLY A 355 8.32 10.15 18.94
CA GLY A 355 7.91 9.77 17.60
C GLY A 355 7.84 8.26 17.36
N SER A 356 8.10 7.40 18.36
CA SER A 356 8.15 5.95 18.16
C SER A 356 6.87 5.24 18.62
N PHE A 357 6.29 4.41 17.75
CA PHE A 357 5.06 3.66 18.02
C PHE A 357 5.19 2.19 17.64
N SER A 358 5.07 1.32 18.64
CA SER A 358 5.10 -0.13 18.46
C SER A 358 3.68 -0.70 18.36
N TYR A 359 3.44 -1.60 17.41
CA TYR A 359 2.12 -2.17 17.17
C TYR A 359 2.16 -3.56 16.54
N ALA A 360 1.04 -4.27 16.64
CA ALA A 360 0.80 -5.50 15.89
C ALA A 360 0.02 -5.17 14.62
N PHE A 361 0.44 -5.75 13.49
CA PHE A 361 -0.27 -5.66 12.22
C PHE A 361 -0.60 -7.05 11.69
N ARG A 362 -1.86 -7.25 11.31
CA ARG A 362 -2.31 -8.48 10.65
C ARG A 362 -2.74 -8.17 9.23
N SER A 363 -2.02 -8.73 8.25
CA SER A 363 -2.36 -8.59 6.84
C SER A 363 -3.62 -9.40 6.48
N PRO A 364 -4.24 -9.15 5.33
CA PRO A 364 -5.29 -10.01 4.78
C PRO A 364 -4.80 -11.44 4.54
N ASP A 365 -5.74 -12.39 4.60
CA ASP A 365 -5.55 -13.73 4.04
C ASP A 365 -5.80 -13.73 2.52
N ARG A 366 -5.26 -14.74 1.83
CA ARG A 366 -5.43 -14.91 0.38
C ARG A 366 -5.76 -16.34 0.01
N TRP A 367 -6.73 -16.50 -0.88
CA TRP A 367 -7.06 -17.75 -1.54
C TRP A 367 -6.69 -17.68 -3.00
N ILE A 368 -6.11 -18.76 -3.52
CA ILE A 368 -5.72 -18.87 -4.94
C ILE A 368 -6.37 -20.12 -5.50
N PHE A 369 -7.10 -19.96 -6.59
CA PHE A 369 -7.67 -21.04 -7.38
C PHE A 369 -7.03 -21.06 -8.75
N SER A 370 -6.56 -22.24 -9.17
CA SER A 370 -5.68 -22.36 -10.31
C SER A 370 -6.11 -23.45 -11.26
N LEU A 371 -5.96 -23.19 -12.55
CA LEU A 371 -6.23 -24.11 -13.64
C LEU A 371 -5.08 -24.03 -14.64
N ALA A 372 -4.51 -25.17 -15.02
CA ALA A 372 -3.51 -25.21 -16.09
C ALA A 372 -3.76 -26.37 -17.06
N GLY A 373 -3.61 -26.08 -18.34
CA GLY A 373 -3.58 -27.03 -19.45
C GLY A 373 -2.16 -27.24 -19.94
N VAL A 374 -1.71 -28.49 -20.03
CA VAL A 374 -0.37 -28.88 -20.47
C VAL A 374 -0.51 -29.76 -21.71
N VAL A 375 -0.10 -29.26 -22.86
CA VAL A 375 -0.14 -30.01 -24.12
C VAL A 375 1.25 -30.56 -24.40
N GLY A 376 1.46 -31.81 -24.02
CA GLY A 376 2.73 -32.52 -24.20
C GLY A 376 3.91 -31.75 -23.60
N GLN A 377 4.95 -31.54 -24.41
CA GLN A 377 6.14 -30.76 -24.04
C GLN A 377 6.23 -29.42 -24.78
N THR A 378 5.17 -29.03 -25.50
CA THR A 378 5.19 -27.92 -26.47
C THR A 378 4.46 -26.69 -25.99
N ALA A 379 3.30 -26.83 -25.33
CA ALA A 379 2.49 -25.68 -24.94
C ALA A 379 1.88 -25.81 -23.55
N LEU A 380 1.75 -24.68 -22.87
CA LEU A 380 1.12 -24.56 -21.54
C LEU A 380 0.18 -23.36 -21.56
N LEU A 381 -0.99 -23.50 -20.95
CA LEU A 381 -1.90 -22.41 -20.64
C LEU A 381 -2.22 -22.46 -19.15
N SER A 382 -2.23 -21.31 -18.47
CA SER A 382 -2.45 -21.24 -17.03
C SER A 382 -3.32 -20.04 -16.67
N LEU A 383 -4.16 -20.24 -15.67
CA LEU A 383 -5.11 -19.28 -15.14
C LEU A 383 -5.08 -19.37 -13.61
N ASP A 384 -4.82 -18.25 -12.93
CA ASP A 384 -4.99 -18.12 -11.49
C ASP A 384 -6.02 -17.03 -11.18
N TYR A 385 -6.90 -17.32 -10.23
CA TYR A 385 -7.84 -16.37 -9.65
C TYR A 385 -7.57 -16.24 -8.15
N GLU A 386 -7.21 -15.03 -7.73
CA GLU A 386 -6.85 -14.73 -6.34
C GLU A 386 -7.90 -13.86 -5.67
N LEU A 387 -8.23 -14.23 -4.44
CA LEU A 387 -9.14 -13.48 -3.56
C LEU A 387 -8.36 -13.06 -2.30
N THR A 388 -8.27 -11.76 -2.05
CA THR A 388 -7.61 -11.19 -0.86
C THR A 388 -8.61 -10.36 -0.05
N ASP A 389 -8.89 -10.75 1.20
CA ASP A 389 -9.93 -10.09 2.00
C ASP A 389 -9.40 -8.89 2.81
N TYR A 390 -9.28 -7.73 2.17
CA TYR A 390 -8.78 -6.51 2.80
C TYR A 390 -9.64 -6.00 3.97
N ARG A 391 -10.90 -6.45 4.09
CA ARG A 391 -11.76 -6.12 5.24
C ARG A 391 -11.24 -6.70 6.55
N LYS A 392 -10.43 -7.75 6.48
CA LYS A 392 -9.84 -8.44 7.65
C LYS A 392 -8.49 -7.86 8.08
N MET A 393 -8.03 -6.75 7.49
CA MET A 393 -6.85 -6.04 8.00
C MET A 393 -7.10 -5.60 9.44
N ARG A 394 -6.11 -5.79 10.31
CA ARG A 394 -6.19 -5.38 11.72
C ARG A 394 -4.88 -4.74 12.16
N LEU A 395 -5.01 -3.68 12.94
CA LEU A 395 -3.93 -3.07 13.72
C LEU A 395 -4.29 -3.23 15.19
N GLY A 396 -3.30 -3.45 16.03
CA GLY A 396 -3.51 -3.73 17.45
C GLY A 396 -2.30 -3.37 18.30
N ASN A 397 -2.44 -3.57 19.60
CA ASN A 397 -1.33 -3.43 20.52
C ASN A 397 -0.25 -4.48 20.21
N ARG A 398 1.02 -4.12 20.34
CA ARG A 398 2.13 -5.05 20.05
C ARG A 398 2.25 -6.16 21.08
N ASP A 399 1.99 -5.81 22.33
CA ASP A 399 2.28 -6.64 23.50
C ASP A 399 1.03 -7.27 24.13
N ASP A 400 -0.17 -6.89 23.65
CA ASP A 400 -1.45 -7.48 24.02
C ASP A 400 -2.16 -8.04 22.78
N ASP A 401 -2.90 -9.15 22.94
CA ASP A 401 -3.75 -9.75 21.88
C ASP A 401 -5.02 -8.92 21.55
N THR A 402 -4.96 -7.60 21.78
CA THR A 402 -6.09 -6.67 21.55
C THR A 402 -5.88 -5.88 20.26
N TYR A 403 -6.83 -6.01 19.33
CA TYR A 403 -6.89 -5.23 18.11
C TYR A 403 -7.76 -3.97 18.28
N TYR A 404 -7.40 -2.90 17.59
CA TYR A 404 -8.14 -1.65 17.61
C TYR A 404 -9.47 -1.82 16.85
N SER A 405 -10.58 -1.69 17.58
CA SER A 405 -11.95 -1.84 17.03
C SER A 405 -12.25 -0.82 15.95
N ASP A 406 -11.70 0.39 16.07
CA ASP A 406 -12.04 1.50 15.20
C ASP A 406 -11.40 1.29 13.83
N ILE A 407 -10.12 0.94 13.79
CA ILE A 407 -9.38 0.60 12.56
C ILE A 407 -9.99 -0.63 11.89
N THR A 408 -10.44 -1.61 12.69
CA THR A 408 -11.16 -2.78 12.19
C THR A 408 -12.43 -2.39 11.43
N GLN A 409 -13.26 -1.53 12.02
CA GLN A 409 -14.50 -1.04 11.40
C GLN A 409 -14.21 -0.15 10.18
N GLN A 410 -13.14 0.64 10.22
CA GLN A 410 -12.67 1.44 9.11
C GLN A 410 -12.28 0.54 7.91
N ALA A 411 -11.46 -0.49 8.14
CA ALA A 411 -11.07 -1.46 7.11
C ALA A 411 -12.27 -2.19 6.49
N GLU A 412 -13.26 -2.59 7.30
CA GLU A 412 -14.50 -3.24 6.82
C GLU A 412 -15.38 -2.31 5.97
N ARG A 413 -15.38 -1.02 6.29
CA ARG A 413 -16.17 0.00 5.60
C ARG A 413 -15.52 0.42 4.29
N ASP A 414 -14.20 0.66 4.30
CA ASP A 414 -13.51 1.36 3.21
C ASP A 414 -12.75 0.42 2.26
N PHE A 415 -12.63 -0.87 2.60
CA PHE A 415 -12.07 -1.90 1.71
C PHE A 415 -13.04 -3.05 1.42
N LYS A 416 -12.80 -3.75 0.31
CA LYS A 416 -13.52 -4.97 -0.10
C LYS A 416 -12.58 -6.13 -0.39
N VAL A 417 -13.15 -7.29 -0.68
CA VAL A 417 -12.40 -8.44 -1.20
C VAL A 417 -11.77 -8.04 -2.54
N GLY A 418 -10.45 -7.97 -2.57
CA GLY A 418 -9.66 -7.73 -3.77
C GLY A 418 -9.65 -8.97 -4.65
N GLN A 419 -9.70 -8.75 -5.96
CA GLN A 419 -9.74 -9.81 -6.97
C GLN A 419 -8.60 -9.60 -7.95
N THR A 420 -7.83 -10.65 -8.20
CA THR A 420 -6.76 -10.66 -9.19
C THR A 420 -6.95 -11.85 -10.13
N LEU A 421 -6.90 -11.58 -11.42
CA LEU A 421 -6.95 -12.59 -12.48
C LEU A 421 -5.59 -12.60 -13.19
N LYS A 422 -4.95 -13.76 -13.26
CA LYS A 422 -3.66 -13.96 -13.95
C LYS A 422 -3.85 -14.98 -15.05
N LEU A 423 -3.38 -14.64 -16.25
CA LEU A 423 -3.40 -15.50 -17.43
C LEU A 423 -1.97 -15.61 -17.96
N GLY A 424 -1.56 -16.82 -18.33
CA GLY A 424 -0.23 -17.07 -18.88
C GLY A 424 -0.22 -18.18 -19.92
N ALA A 425 0.58 -18.02 -20.97
CA ALA A 425 0.81 -19.03 -21.99
C ALA A 425 2.30 -19.20 -22.29
N GLU A 426 2.78 -20.45 -22.32
CA GLU A 426 4.15 -20.82 -22.71
C GLU A 426 4.07 -21.63 -24.00
N TYR A 427 4.91 -21.29 -24.97
CA TYR A 427 5.10 -22.07 -26.18
C TYR A 427 6.58 -22.36 -26.40
N ARG A 428 6.93 -23.64 -26.48
CA ARG A 428 8.27 -24.12 -26.74
C ARG A 428 8.48 -24.29 -28.24
N VAL A 429 9.15 -23.30 -28.85
CA VAL A 429 9.43 -23.27 -30.29
C VAL A 429 10.45 -24.35 -30.67
N THR A 430 11.48 -24.54 -29.84
CA THR A 430 12.45 -25.63 -29.95
C THR A 430 12.70 -26.23 -28.57
N PRO A 431 13.26 -27.46 -28.43
CA PRO A 431 13.57 -28.03 -27.12
C PRO A 431 14.42 -27.14 -26.20
N GLN A 432 15.20 -26.24 -26.79
CA GLN A 432 16.06 -25.27 -26.09
C GLN A 432 15.39 -23.91 -25.86
N PHE A 433 14.43 -23.52 -26.70
CA PHE A 433 13.89 -22.15 -26.71
C PHE A 433 12.38 -22.11 -26.48
N SER A 434 11.97 -21.30 -25.51
CA SER A 434 10.57 -21.07 -25.14
C SER A 434 10.21 -19.59 -25.14
N MET A 435 9.00 -19.29 -25.60
CA MET A 435 8.38 -17.97 -25.53
C MET A 435 7.22 -18.01 -24.54
N ARG A 436 6.99 -16.90 -23.85
CA ARG A 436 5.94 -16.75 -22.83
C ARG A 436 5.26 -15.41 -22.99
N ALA A 437 3.96 -15.39 -22.74
CA ALA A 437 3.18 -14.18 -22.61
C ALA A 437 2.20 -14.32 -21.46
N GLY A 438 1.86 -13.19 -20.83
CA GLY A 438 0.91 -13.17 -19.75
C GLY A 438 0.23 -11.83 -19.57
N TYR A 439 -0.89 -11.87 -18.87
CA TYR A 439 -1.71 -10.72 -18.54
C TYR A 439 -2.25 -10.86 -17.11
N VAL A 440 -2.19 -9.77 -16.36
CA VAL A 440 -2.73 -9.70 -15.01
C VAL A 440 -3.68 -8.52 -14.91
N TRP A 441 -4.91 -8.81 -14.50
CA TRP A 441 -5.91 -7.81 -14.14
C TRP A 441 -6.12 -7.83 -12.63
N GLN A 442 -5.97 -6.67 -11.99
CA GLN A 442 -6.15 -6.53 -10.56
C GLN A 442 -7.17 -5.42 -10.27
N ALA A 443 -8.29 -5.79 -9.66
CA ALA A 443 -9.34 -4.86 -9.28
C ALA A 443 -8.88 -3.97 -8.11
N SER A 444 -9.36 -2.73 -8.09
CA SER A 444 -9.24 -1.88 -6.90
C SER A 444 -10.00 -2.49 -5.72
N PRO A 445 -9.37 -2.64 -4.54
CA PRO A 445 -10.06 -3.05 -3.32
C PRO A 445 -10.72 -1.88 -2.57
N MET A 446 -10.72 -0.68 -3.13
CA MET A 446 -11.28 0.53 -2.49
C MET A 446 -12.82 0.54 -2.58
N GLN A 447 -13.47 1.01 -1.51
CA GLN A 447 -14.89 1.31 -1.43
C GLN A 447 -15.16 2.39 -0.37
N GLY A 448 -16.43 2.68 -0.07
CA GLY A 448 -16.80 3.57 1.04
C GLY A 448 -16.19 4.97 0.87
N ARG A 449 -15.59 5.50 1.93
CA ARG A 449 -15.02 6.86 1.96
C ARG A 449 -13.87 7.03 0.97
N LEU A 450 -13.10 5.97 0.70
CA LEU A 450 -12.01 5.98 -0.28
C LEU A 450 -12.50 6.16 -1.73
N THR A 451 -13.79 6.03 -1.98
CA THR A 451 -14.40 6.24 -3.31
C THR A 451 -15.46 7.35 -3.34
N ALA A 452 -16.16 7.58 -2.23
CA ALA A 452 -17.26 8.54 -2.13
C ALA A 452 -16.85 9.89 -1.53
N GLY A 453 -15.62 10.00 -1.01
CA GLY A 453 -15.17 11.13 -0.21
C GLY A 453 -15.54 11.02 1.27
N GLY A 454 -14.78 11.70 2.11
CA GLY A 454 -14.92 11.71 3.57
C GLY A 454 -13.58 11.75 4.28
N GLU A 455 -13.61 11.86 5.60
CA GLU A 455 -12.37 11.92 6.38
C GLU A 455 -11.71 10.53 6.39
N ILE A 456 -10.51 10.48 5.80
CA ILE A 456 -9.56 9.39 5.89
C ILE A 456 -8.51 9.82 6.91
N PHE A 457 -8.26 8.96 7.89
CA PHE A 457 -7.21 9.23 8.85
C PHE A 457 -5.88 8.73 8.29
N THR A 458 -4.85 9.54 8.48
CA THR A 458 -3.46 9.27 8.10
C THR A 458 -2.57 9.32 9.34
N SER A 459 -1.36 8.78 9.21
CA SER A 459 -0.47 8.55 10.35
C SER A 459 0.36 9.77 10.71
N GLY A 460 0.44 10.05 12.01
CA GLY A 460 1.06 11.26 12.54
C GLY A 460 0.41 12.53 11.97
N THR A 461 1.21 13.38 11.32
CA THR A 461 0.79 14.62 10.66
C THR A 461 0.87 14.55 9.13
N VAL A 462 1.16 13.36 8.56
CA VAL A 462 1.03 13.13 7.12
C VAL A 462 -0.41 13.45 6.74
N THR A 463 -0.63 14.25 5.71
CA THR A 463 -1.99 14.60 5.26
C THR A 463 -2.40 13.86 3.99
N HIS A 464 -1.43 13.55 3.14
CA HIS A 464 -1.69 12.99 1.83
C HIS A 464 -1.90 11.47 1.89
N TYR A 465 -2.68 10.95 0.95
CA TYR A 465 -2.85 9.53 0.71
C TYR A 465 -3.21 9.28 -0.76
N SER A 466 -2.95 8.06 -1.24
CA SER A 466 -3.31 7.67 -2.61
C SER A 466 -4.37 6.58 -2.59
N THR A 467 -5.44 6.77 -3.35
CA THR A 467 -6.39 5.70 -3.66
C THR A 467 -6.00 5.07 -4.99
N VAL A 468 -6.15 3.75 -5.09
CA VAL A 468 -5.69 2.99 -6.26
C VAL A 468 -6.87 2.48 -7.07
N GLY A 469 -6.80 2.63 -8.38
CA GLY A 469 -7.75 2.07 -9.33
C GLY A 469 -7.39 0.65 -9.74
N THR A 470 -8.06 0.17 -10.79
CA THR A 470 -7.74 -1.10 -11.44
C THR A 470 -6.35 -1.04 -12.08
N ALA A 471 -5.53 -2.07 -11.86
CA ALA A 471 -4.21 -2.20 -12.46
C ALA A 471 -4.20 -3.29 -13.53
N ASN A 472 -3.46 -3.03 -14.61
CA ASN A 472 -3.24 -3.97 -15.70
C ASN A 472 -1.73 -4.21 -15.84
N THR A 473 -1.33 -5.47 -15.93
CA THR A 473 0.06 -5.86 -16.16
C THR A 473 0.14 -6.75 -17.38
N TYR A 474 1.05 -6.42 -18.30
CA TYR A 474 1.36 -7.23 -19.47
C TYR A 474 2.77 -7.78 -19.30
N THR A 475 2.96 -9.05 -19.63
CA THR A 475 4.25 -9.71 -19.47
C THR A 475 4.64 -10.46 -20.72
N VAL A 476 5.93 -10.44 -21.02
CA VAL A 476 6.55 -11.26 -22.06
C VAL A 476 7.80 -11.90 -21.50
N GLY A 477 8.09 -13.12 -21.93
CA GLY A 477 9.26 -13.85 -21.47
C GLY A 477 9.87 -14.72 -22.55
N LEU A 478 11.19 -14.89 -22.48
CA LEU A 478 11.98 -15.77 -23.31
C LEU A 478 12.79 -16.68 -22.40
N GLY A 479 12.92 -17.94 -22.78
CA GLY A 479 13.74 -18.92 -22.07
C GLY A 479 14.66 -19.64 -23.03
N TYR A 480 15.91 -19.81 -22.61
CA TYR A 480 16.92 -20.54 -23.37
C TYR A 480 17.67 -21.53 -22.48
N ARG A 481 17.64 -22.81 -22.87
CA ARG A 481 18.33 -23.91 -22.20
C ARG A 481 19.61 -24.24 -22.97
N PHE A 482 20.76 -23.86 -22.40
CA PHE A 482 22.08 -24.11 -22.99
C PHE A 482 22.50 -25.57 -22.86
N THR A 483 22.24 -26.17 -21.69
CA THR A 483 22.55 -27.58 -21.41
C THR A 483 21.39 -28.22 -20.65
N PRO A 484 21.37 -29.54 -20.47
CA PRO A 484 20.37 -30.18 -19.62
C PRO A 484 20.30 -29.57 -18.20
N ASN A 485 21.42 -29.05 -17.71
CA ASN A 485 21.56 -28.53 -16.36
C ASN A 485 21.38 -27.01 -16.28
N PHE A 486 21.85 -26.24 -17.27
CA PHE A 486 21.90 -24.78 -17.20
C PHE A 486 20.95 -24.10 -18.19
N TYR A 487 20.20 -23.11 -17.69
CA TYR A 487 19.30 -22.29 -18.49
C TYR A 487 19.28 -20.83 -18.02
N VAL A 488 18.81 -19.97 -18.91
CA VAL A 488 18.58 -18.55 -18.64
C VAL A 488 17.19 -18.16 -19.13
N ASP A 489 16.48 -17.39 -18.32
CA ASP A 489 15.20 -16.78 -18.68
C ASP A 489 15.29 -15.26 -18.60
N LEU A 490 14.70 -14.58 -19.58
CA LEU A 490 14.53 -13.13 -19.63
C LEU A 490 13.04 -12.82 -19.62
N ALA A 491 12.60 -11.85 -18.83
CA ALA A 491 11.23 -11.36 -18.88
C ALA A 491 11.15 -9.85 -18.79
N CYS A 492 10.11 -9.30 -19.37
CA CYS A 492 9.72 -7.91 -19.22
C CYS A 492 8.27 -7.86 -18.77
N LEU A 493 8.00 -7.10 -17.71
CA LEU A 493 6.65 -6.76 -17.30
C LEU A 493 6.44 -5.25 -17.41
N TYR A 494 5.27 -4.88 -17.90
CA TYR A 494 4.78 -3.51 -17.94
C TYR A 494 3.47 -3.45 -17.17
N ARG A 495 3.47 -2.75 -16.05
CA ARG A 495 2.30 -2.50 -15.21
C ARG A 495 1.85 -1.06 -15.35
N SER A 496 0.55 -0.84 -15.49
CA SER A 496 -0.10 0.47 -15.51
C SER A 496 -1.22 0.49 -14.48
N ALA A 497 -1.16 1.45 -13.56
CA ALA A 497 -2.17 1.64 -12.51
C ALA A 497 -2.55 3.12 -12.40
N ALA A 498 -3.85 3.39 -12.46
CA ALA A 498 -4.38 4.71 -12.14
C ALA A 498 -4.43 4.88 -10.62
N GLU A 499 -3.95 6.01 -10.13
CA GLU A 499 -4.02 6.39 -8.73
C GLU A 499 -4.55 7.82 -8.60
N GLN A 500 -5.24 8.11 -7.51
CA GLN A 500 -5.67 9.46 -7.15
C GLN A 500 -4.90 9.86 -5.89
N LEU A 501 -4.05 10.88 -6.02
CA LEU A 501 -3.28 11.43 -4.91
C LEU A 501 -4.07 12.57 -4.29
N HIS A 502 -4.53 12.35 -3.06
CA HIS A 502 -5.22 13.33 -2.25
C HIS A 502 -4.18 14.09 -1.42
N PRO A 503 -4.12 15.43 -1.48
CA PRO A 503 -3.21 16.21 -0.64
C PRO A 503 -3.60 16.16 0.85
N PHE A 504 -4.90 16.02 1.10
CA PHE A 504 -5.53 15.86 2.40
C PHE A 504 -6.94 15.28 2.22
N SER A 505 -7.55 14.85 3.31
CA SER A 505 -8.89 14.25 3.32
C SER A 505 -10.01 15.27 3.15
N ASP A 506 -11.13 14.84 2.57
CA ASP A 506 -12.34 15.64 2.52
C ASP A 506 -13.01 15.71 3.90
N LEU A 507 -13.46 16.90 4.30
CA LEU A 507 -14.21 17.13 5.53
C LEU A 507 -15.60 17.67 5.15
N PRO A 508 -16.61 16.79 4.93
CA PRO A 508 -17.95 17.18 4.47
C PRO A 508 -18.82 17.76 5.59
N ILE A 509 -18.21 18.39 6.59
CA ILE A 509 -18.87 18.93 7.77
C ILE A 509 -19.33 20.36 7.47
N THR A 510 -20.59 20.67 7.78
CA THR A 510 -21.15 22.03 7.69
C THR A 510 -21.86 22.39 8.99
N ASP A 511 -21.55 23.56 9.55
CA ASP A 511 -22.23 24.12 10.70
C ASP A 511 -22.22 25.65 10.59
N ALA A 512 -23.33 26.19 10.11
CA ALA A 512 -23.49 27.64 9.92
C ALA A 512 -23.41 28.41 11.26
N SER A 513 -23.80 27.80 12.38
CA SER A 513 -23.73 28.45 13.70
C SER A 513 -22.30 28.64 14.21
N ARG A 514 -21.36 27.84 13.66
CA ARG A 514 -19.94 27.86 13.97
C ARG A 514 -19.08 28.33 12.79
N HIS A 515 -19.70 28.89 11.75
CA HIS A 515 -19.02 29.35 10.52
C HIS A 515 -18.19 28.26 9.81
N LEU A 516 -18.62 26.99 9.91
CA LEU A 516 -17.94 25.86 9.28
C LEU A 516 -18.61 25.50 7.95
N SER A 517 -17.80 25.31 6.93
CA SER A 517 -18.23 24.90 5.59
C SER A 517 -17.43 23.68 5.14
N ALA A 518 -18.06 22.83 4.31
CA ALA A 518 -17.42 21.62 3.82
C ALA A 518 -16.12 21.97 3.08
N LEU A 519 -15.10 21.17 3.35
CA LEU A 519 -13.78 21.29 2.73
C LEU A 519 -13.52 20.02 1.92
N SER A 520 -13.12 20.21 0.67
CA SER A 520 -12.74 19.11 -0.21
C SER A 520 -11.43 19.43 -0.89
N ALA A 521 -10.62 18.39 -1.08
CA ALA A 521 -9.33 18.50 -1.74
C ALA A 521 -9.49 18.48 -3.27
N ASP A 522 -8.75 19.34 -3.97
CA ASP A 522 -8.51 19.12 -5.39
C ASP A 522 -7.54 17.94 -5.52
N VAL A 523 -8.00 16.84 -6.12
CA VAL A 523 -7.25 15.59 -6.19
C VAL A 523 -6.33 15.57 -7.41
N ALA A 524 -5.09 15.13 -7.23
CA ALA A 524 -4.17 14.93 -8.35
C ALA A 524 -4.41 13.56 -8.99
N SER A 525 -4.66 13.53 -10.29
CA SER A 525 -4.72 12.28 -11.06
C SER A 525 -3.31 11.82 -11.35
N THR A 526 -3.00 10.58 -11.01
CA THR A 526 -1.66 9.99 -11.22
C THR A 526 -1.75 8.67 -11.99
N GLN A 527 -0.76 8.42 -12.83
CA GLN A 527 -0.59 7.17 -13.57
C GLN A 527 0.78 6.60 -13.25
N ILE A 528 0.79 5.50 -12.51
CA ILE A 528 2.02 4.79 -12.17
C ILE A 528 2.26 3.72 -13.22
N LYS A 529 3.39 3.86 -13.91
CA LYS A 529 3.87 2.88 -14.90
C LYS A 529 5.13 2.24 -14.37
N THR A 530 5.15 0.93 -14.30
CA THR A 530 6.33 0.17 -13.86
C THR A 530 6.75 -0.76 -14.98
N THR A 531 7.96 -0.55 -15.49
CA THR A 531 8.63 -1.49 -16.40
C THR A 531 9.71 -2.22 -15.62
N ARG A 532 9.64 -3.54 -15.55
CA ARG A 532 10.66 -4.35 -14.87
C ARG A 532 11.14 -5.44 -15.80
N THR A 533 12.45 -5.45 -16.04
CA THR A 533 13.15 -6.44 -16.82
C THR A 533 13.88 -7.37 -15.87
N LEU A 534 13.66 -8.68 -15.98
CA LEU A 534 14.25 -9.68 -15.11
C LEU A 534 15.10 -10.67 -15.91
N LEU A 535 16.23 -11.05 -15.33
CA LEU A 535 17.12 -12.08 -15.84
C LEU A 535 17.30 -13.14 -14.77
N THR A 536 16.84 -14.36 -15.04
CA THR A 536 16.99 -15.51 -14.14
C THR A 536 18.03 -16.47 -14.69
N PHE A 537 18.93 -16.90 -13.83
CA PHE A 537 19.85 -18.01 -14.08
C PHE A 537 19.42 -19.20 -13.25
N GLY A 538 19.41 -20.39 -13.85
CA GLY A 538 19.09 -21.62 -13.14
C GLY A 538 20.02 -22.77 -13.48
N TYR A 539 20.30 -23.58 -12.47
CA TYR A 539 21.14 -24.77 -12.57
C TYR A 539 20.47 -25.96 -11.90
N ARG A 540 20.27 -27.04 -12.67
CA ARG A 540 19.65 -28.30 -12.26
C ARG A 540 20.70 -29.38 -12.06
N PHE A 541 20.52 -30.20 -11.03
CA PHE A 541 21.40 -31.33 -10.73
C PHE A 541 20.68 -32.48 -10.04
#